data_AF-A0A7S2U198-F1
#
_entry.id   AF-A0A7S2U198-F1
#
_cell.length_a   1.000
_cell.length_b   1.000
_cell.length_c   1.000
_cell.angle_alpha   90.00
_cell.angle_beta   90.00
_cell.angle_gamma   90.00
#
_symmetry.space_group_name_H-M   'P 1'
#
loop_
_entity.id
_entity.type
_entity.pdbx_description
1 polymer ?
#
loop_
_entity_poly.entity_id
_entity_poly.type
_entity_poly.pdbx_seq_one_letter_code
_entity_poly.pdbx_strand_id
1 'polypeptide(L)'
;MLSRLTRLTQARRCFSTLPDRVWRYPAEAIHGHKAKELVLMGGIHGNEILGVEVVRFLKAKLDAHPGVLASTSGNLTLAIGNPPAVAMGKRSTEVAADLNRCFAATKLASEEPALFFEDTRCRELAPILSSADVLLDIHATNKPGPCFVRVAGELGARHLDVLKHLKEATHALLDPYYIL
;
A
#
# COMPACT_ATOMS: atom_id res chain seq x y z
N MET A 1 -18.49 -30.31 -30.92
CA MET A 1 -17.30 -29.47 -31.18
C MET A 1 -17.75 -28.01 -31.21
N LEU A 2 -18.01 -27.41 -30.04
CA LEU A 2 -18.38 -26.00 -29.87
C LEU A 2 -17.86 -25.50 -28.51
N SER A 3 -17.11 -24.39 -28.58
CA SER A 3 -16.71 -23.41 -27.55
C SER A 3 -16.13 -23.94 -26.21
N ARG A 4 -14.83 -23.80 -25.88
CA ARG A 4 -14.05 -22.54 -25.77
C ARG A 4 -14.95 -21.33 -25.57
N LEU A 5 -15.42 -21.09 -24.34
CA LEU A 5 -15.82 -19.77 -23.78
C LEU A 5 -16.67 -19.97 -22.52
N THR A 6 -16.06 -20.35 -21.38
CA THR A 6 -16.72 -20.21 -20.04
C THR A 6 -15.78 -20.40 -18.83
N ARG A 7 -14.46 -20.17 -18.99
CA ARG A 7 -13.51 -20.10 -17.85
C ARG A 7 -12.72 -18.80 -17.79
N LEU A 8 -13.39 -17.70 -18.13
CA LEU A 8 -12.86 -16.33 -17.99
C LEU A 8 -13.84 -15.48 -17.19
N THR A 9 -14.11 -15.90 -15.96
CA THR A 9 -14.69 -15.03 -14.93
C THR A 9 -13.91 -15.26 -13.64
N GLN A 10 -13.31 -14.19 -13.13
CA GLN A 10 -12.47 -14.14 -11.92
C GLN A 10 -11.15 -14.92 -11.99
N ALA A 11 -10.19 -14.42 -12.78
CA ALA A 11 -8.81 -14.44 -12.29
C ALA A 11 -8.78 -13.57 -11.02
N ARG A 12 -9.01 -14.18 -9.85
CA ARG A 12 -8.58 -13.61 -8.58
C ARG A 12 -7.12 -13.21 -8.79
N ARG A 13 -6.74 -11.96 -8.55
CA ARG A 13 -5.33 -11.55 -8.44
C ARG A 13 -4.77 -12.28 -7.22
N CYS A 14 -4.46 -13.56 -7.42
CA CYS A 14 -4.02 -14.48 -6.40
C CYS A 14 -2.50 -14.35 -6.38
N PHE A 15 -1.99 -13.55 -5.44
CA PHE A 15 -0.58 -13.64 -5.08
C PHE A 15 -0.39 -15.05 -4.50
N SER A 16 0.42 -15.90 -5.13
CA SER A 16 0.65 -17.28 -4.68
C SER A 16 1.21 -17.33 -3.25
N THR A 17 1.95 -16.28 -2.87
CA THR A 17 2.44 -16.00 -1.52
C THR A 17 2.51 -14.49 -1.33
N LEU A 18 2.01 -13.98 -0.20
CA LEU A 18 2.22 -12.58 0.18
C LEU A 18 3.63 -12.41 0.79
N PRO A 19 4.34 -11.30 0.53
CA PRO A 19 5.60 -11.00 1.19
C PRO A 19 5.46 -10.92 2.72
N ASP A 20 6.58 -11.02 3.43
CA ASP A 20 6.57 -10.84 4.89
C ASP A 20 5.89 -9.52 5.27
N ARG A 21 5.12 -9.56 6.37
CA ARG A 21 4.36 -8.43 6.92
C ARG A 21 3.42 -7.75 5.92
N VAL A 22 2.82 -8.55 5.03
CA VAL A 22 1.71 -8.16 4.17
C VAL A 22 0.53 -9.09 4.43
N TRP A 23 -0.66 -8.52 4.65
CA TRP A 23 -1.88 -9.26 4.95
C TRP A 23 -3.01 -8.78 4.06
N ARG A 24 -3.85 -9.71 3.60
CA ARG A 24 -4.95 -9.41 2.69
C ARG A 24 -6.27 -9.89 3.29
N TYR A 25 -7.24 -8.98 3.29
CA TYR A 25 -8.58 -9.17 3.78
C TYR A 25 -9.56 -8.93 2.63
N PRO A 26 -10.03 -9.99 1.96
CA PRO A 26 -10.95 -9.84 0.84
C PRO A 26 -12.35 -9.44 1.34
N ALA A 27 -13.05 -8.61 0.57
CA ALA A 27 -14.48 -8.39 0.75
C ALA A 27 -15.29 -9.62 0.30
N GLU A 28 -16.55 -9.68 0.72
CA GLU A 28 -17.50 -10.64 0.16
C GLU A 28 -17.71 -10.36 -1.34
N ALA A 29 -17.78 -11.44 -2.13
CA ALA A 29 -17.93 -11.33 -3.56
C ALA A 29 -19.33 -10.81 -3.91
N ILE A 30 -19.42 -9.54 -4.31
CA ILE A 30 -20.65 -8.99 -4.89
C ILE A 30 -20.71 -9.43 -6.36
N HIS A 31 -21.76 -10.16 -6.72
CA HIS A 31 -21.94 -10.68 -8.08
C HIS A 31 -22.00 -9.52 -9.10
N GLY A 32 -21.22 -9.63 -10.18
CA GLY A 32 -21.25 -8.67 -11.30
C GLY A 32 -20.38 -7.41 -11.16
N HIS A 33 -19.73 -7.17 -10.02
CA HIS A 33 -18.84 -6.01 -9.84
C HIS A 33 -17.41 -6.42 -9.47
N LYS A 34 -16.42 -5.74 -10.07
CA LYS A 34 -15.01 -5.88 -9.69
C LYS A 34 -14.79 -5.18 -8.35
N ALA A 35 -14.38 -5.93 -7.33
CA ALA A 35 -14.01 -5.38 -6.03
C ALA A 35 -12.85 -4.39 -6.16
N LYS A 36 -12.93 -3.27 -5.43
CA LYS A 36 -11.86 -2.26 -5.37
C LYS A 36 -10.72 -2.72 -4.48
N GLU A 37 -9.48 -2.40 -4.84
CA GLU A 37 -8.29 -2.75 -4.08
C GLU A 37 -7.77 -1.53 -3.30
N LEU A 38 -7.91 -1.55 -1.97
CA LEU A 38 -7.27 -0.59 -1.07
C LEU A 38 -6.01 -1.22 -0.47
N VAL A 39 -4.88 -0.55 -0.62
CA VAL A 39 -3.65 -0.87 0.13
C VAL A 39 -3.43 0.22 1.17
N LEU A 40 -3.31 -0.18 2.43
CA LEU A 40 -2.92 0.70 3.54
C LEU A 40 -1.56 0.25 4.07
N MET A 41 -0.62 1.17 4.08
CA MET A 41 0.77 0.93 4.47
C MET A 41 1.20 1.88 5.58
N GLY A 42 2.12 1.40 6.41
CA GLY A 42 2.90 2.21 7.31
C GLY A 42 4.31 1.65 7.47
N GLY A 43 5.23 2.46 7.98
CA GLY A 43 6.60 2.03 8.21
C GLY A 43 7.41 1.81 6.93
N ILE A 44 7.14 2.58 5.86
CA ILE A 44 8.12 2.75 4.77
C ILE A 44 9.43 3.29 5.34
N HIS A 45 9.33 4.29 6.23
CA HIS A 45 10.41 4.69 7.10
C HIS A 45 10.24 4.09 8.49
N GLY A 46 11.23 3.36 8.97
CA GLY A 46 11.09 2.56 10.20
C GLY A 46 10.98 3.37 11.51
N ASN A 47 11.39 4.63 11.50
CA ASN A 47 11.28 5.54 12.65
C ASN A 47 9.94 6.30 12.71
N GLU A 48 9.05 6.11 11.74
CA GLU A 48 7.73 6.76 11.69
C GLU A 48 6.65 5.81 12.24
N ILE A 49 6.65 5.66 13.57
CA ILE A 49 5.93 4.57 14.28
C ILE A 49 4.40 4.66 14.17
N LEU A 50 3.80 5.84 14.01
CA LEU A 50 2.35 5.98 13.97
C LEU A 50 1.70 5.11 12.87
N GLY A 51 2.25 5.10 11.65
CA GLY A 51 1.74 4.28 10.56
C GLY A 51 1.85 2.78 10.85
N VAL A 52 2.94 2.37 11.50
CA VAL A 52 3.15 0.98 11.94
C VAL A 52 2.07 0.56 12.94
N GLU A 53 1.77 1.41 13.92
CA GLU A 53 0.75 1.12 14.95
C GLU A 53 -0.67 1.09 14.37
N VAL A 54 -1.00 1.97 13.42
CA VAL A 54 -2.29 1.91 12.70
C VAL A 54 -2.44 0.58 11.97
N VAL A 55 -1.41 0.14 11.24
CA VAL A 55 -1.44 -1.15 10.53
C VAL A 55 -1.60 -2.32 11.52
N ARG A 56 -0.83 -2.33 12.61
CA ARG A 56 -0.92 -3.38 13.65
C ARG A 56 -2.31 -3.42 14.31
N PHE A 57 -2.86 -2.26 14.63
CA PHE A 57 -4.19 -2.12 15.21
C PHE A 57 -5.26 -2.67 14.27
N LEU A 58 -5.27 -2.23 13.01
CA LEU A 58 -6.25 -2.70 12.02
C LEU A 58 -6.13 -4.20 11.78
N LYS A 59 -4.90 -4.72 11.66
CA LYS A 59 -4.65 -6.15 11.52
C LYS A 59 -5.25 -6.93 12.69
N ALA A 60 -4.94 -6.54 13.93
CA ALA A 60 -5.46 -7.20 15.12
C ALA A 60 -6.99 -7.15 15.19
N LYS A 61 -7.60 -6.00 14.82
CA LYS A 61 -9.06 -5.85 14.77
C LYS A 61 -9.71 -6.77 13.73
N LEU A 62 -9.16 -6.83 12.53
CA LEU A 62 -9.69 -7.64 11.42
C LEU A 62 -9.50 -9.14 11.67
N ASP A 63 -8.37 -9.55 12.25
CA ASP A 63 -8.14 -10.95 12.62
C ASP A 63 -9.13 -11.42 13.70
N ALA A 64 -9.41 -10.54 14.69
CA ALA A 64 -10.38 -10.83 15.74
C ALA A 64 -11.84 -10.76 15.26
N HIS A 65 -12.12 -9.93 14.24
CA HIS A 65 -13.48 -9.70 13.72
C HIS A 65 -13.50 -9.69 12.18
N PRO A 66 -13.33 -10.85 11.50
CA PRO A 66 -13.26 -10.90 10.04
C PRO A 66 -14.52 -10.36 9.34
N GLY A 67 -15.68 -10.45 10.01
CA GLY A 67 -16.95 -9.95 9.50
C GLY A 67 -17.06 -8.43 9.41
N VAL A 68 -16.10 -7.66 9.93
CA VAL A 68 -16.08 -6.18 9.81
C VAL A 68 -16.06 -5.74 8.34
N LEU A 69 -15.50 -6.57 7.44
CA LEU A 69 -15.50 -6.30 6.00
C LEU A 69 -16.66 -6.96 5.24
N ALA A 70 -17.55 -7.70 5.91
CA ALA A 70 -18.66 -8.37 5.24
C ALA A 70 -19.62 -7.37 4.57
N SER A 71 -19.70 -6.14 5.08
CA SER A 71 -20.50 -5.07 4.49
C SER A 71 -19.76 -4.20 3.47
N THR A 72 -18.50 -4.52 3.15
CA THR A 72 -17.70 -3.74 2.19
C THR A 72 -17.67 -4.40 0.81
N SER A 73 -17.51 -3.59 -0.23
CA SER A 73 -17.41 -4.04 -1.63
C SER A 73 -15.96 -4.07 -2.14
N GLY A 74 -14.98 -3.92 -1.25
CA GLY A 74 -13.57 -3.73 -1.58
C GLY A 74 -12.63 -4.55 -0.71
N ASN A 75 -11.56 -5.02 -1.33
CA ASN A 75 -10.49 -5.76 -0.66
C ASN A 75 -9.54 -4.77 0.04
N LEU A 76 -9.10 -5.14 1.23
CA LEU A 76 -8.10 -4.41 1.99
C LEU A 76 -6.80 -5.21 2.06
N THR A 77 -5.68 -4.57 1.72
CA THR A 77 -4.33 -5.11 1.96
C THR A 77 -3.62 -4.21 2.94
N LEU A 78 -3.13 -4.79 4.03
CA LEU A 78 -2.33 -4.11 5.05
C LEU A 78 -0.86 -4.48 4.87
N ALA A 79 0.05 -3.51 4.98
CA ALA A 79 1.49 -3.78 4.84
C ALA A 79 2.34 -2.97 5.83
N ILE A 80 3.37 -3.61 6.37
CA ILE A 80 4.53 -2.90 6.92
C ILE A 80 5.59 -2.79 5.82
N GLY A 81 5.93 -1.56 5.46
CA GLY A 81 6.83 -1.25 4.35
C GLY A 81 8.22 -1.86 4.53
N ASN A 82 8.91 -1.50 5.61
CA ASN A 82 10.29 -1.89 5.91
C ASN A 82 10.42 -2.51 7.31
N PRO A 83 10.08 -3.80 7.48
CA PRO A 83 10.11 -4.45 8.79
C PRO A 83 11.47 -4.38 9.51
N PRO A 84 12.63 -4.57 8.84
CA PRO A 84 13.94 -4.41 9.48
C PRO A 84 14.20 -2.98 9.98
N ALA A 85 13.91 -1.94 9.17
CA ALA A 85 14.09 -0.56 9.62
C ALA A 85 13.18 -0.21 10.81
N VAL A 86 11.94 -0.73 10.81
CA VAL A 86 11.01 -0.60 11.95
C VAL A 86 11.59 -1.24 13.20
N ALA A 87 12.15 -2.45 13.10
CA ALA A 87 12.79 -3.13 14.24
C ALA A 87 14.00 -2.35 14.77
N MET A 88 14.72 -1.66 13.89
CA MET A 88 15.88 -0.82 14.24
C MET A 88 15.48 0.57 14.76
N GLY A 89 14.22 0.98 14.62
CA GLY A 89 13.77 2.35 14.92
C GLY A 89 14.46 3.41 14.07
N LYS A 90 14.89 3.06 12.85
CA LYS A 90 15.62 3.94 11.92
C LYS A 90 14.80 4.21 10.68
N ARG A 91 15.12 5.29 9.97
CA ARG A 91 14.46 5.64 8.70
C ARG A 91 14.58 4.50 7.67
N SER A 92 15.74 3.91 7.55
CA SER A 92 16.09 2.82 6.62
C SER A 92 17.11 1.88 7.28
N THR A 93 17.39 0.72 6.69
CA THR A 93 18.42 -0.20 7.20
C THR A 93 19.82 0.39 7.05
N GLU A 94 20.05 1.09 5.94
CA GLU A 94 21.29 1.81 5.64
C GLU A 94 21.01 3.27 5.29
N VAL A 95 21.99 4.17 5.51
CA VAL A 95 21.81 5.62 5.33
C VAL A 95 21.40 5.99 3.88
N ALA A 96 21.90 5.25 2.89
CA ALA A 96 21.62 5.49 1.47
C ALA A 96 20.39 4.72 0.93
N ALA A 97 19.70 3.93 1.76
CA ALA A 97 18.67 2.98 1.32
C ALA A 97 17.25 3.45 1.63
N ASP A 98 16.82 4.59 1.09
CA ASP A 98 15.45 5.09 1.29
C ASP A 98 14.45 4.28 0.44
N LEU A 99 13.64 3.42 1.08
CA LEU A 99 12.65 2.57 0.40
C LEU A 99 11.67 3.38 -0.45
N ASN A 100 11.26 4.56 0.01
CA ASN A 100 10.31 5.38 -0.73
C ASN A 100 10.91 5.83 -2.09
N ARG A 101 12.25 5.89 -2.19
CA ARG A 101 12.98 6.24 -3.42
C ARG A 101 13.28 5.03 -4.32
N CYS A 102 12.89 3.82 -3.94
CA CYS A 102 13.18 2.60 -4.71
C CYS A 102 12.15 2.26 -5.78
N PHE A 103 10.97 2.89 -5.76
CA PHE A 103 9.86 2.53 -6.64
C PHE A 103 9.80 3.27 -7.99
N ALA A 104 10.84 4.03 -8.32
CA ALA A 104 10.94 4.63 -9.65
C ALA A 104 10.98 3.51 -10.72
N ALA A 105 10.28 3.72 -11.83
CA ALA A 105 10.20 2.72 -12.91
C ALA A 105 11.58 2.28 -13.41
N THR A 106 12.54 3.20 -13.47
CA THR A 106 13.94 2.92 -13.84
C THR A 106 14.63 1.99 -12.85
N LYS A 107 14.36 2.13 -11.54
CA LYS A 107 14.89 1.23 -10.51
C LYS A 107 14.20 -0.14 -10.54
N LEU A 108 12.88 -0.17 -10.70
CA LEU A 108 12.13 -1.43 -10.77
C LEU A 108 12.48 -2.26 -12.01
N ALA A 109 12.83 -1.61 -13.12
CA ALA A 109 13.28 -2.25 -14.36
C ALA A 109 14.77 -2.63 -14.34
N SER A 110 15.53 -2.22 -13.32
CA SER A 110 16.96 -2.51 -13.24
C SER A 110 17.19 -3.99 -12.89
N GLU A 111 17.99 -4.64 -13.73
CA GLU A 111 18.51 -6.00 -13.52
C GLU A 111 19.71 -6.05 -12.57
N GLU A 112 20.19 -4.89 -12.11
CA GLU A 112 21.31 -4.83 -11.18
C GLU A 112 20.96 -5.54 -9.86
N PRO A 113 21.93 -6.24 -9.25
CA PRO A 113 21.73 -6.90 -7.97
C PRO A 113 21.22 -5.91 -6.90
N ALA A 114 20.31 -6.37 -6.03
CA ALA A 114 19.92 -5.60 -4.86
C ALA A 114 21.15 -5.36 -3.97
N LEU A 115 21.42 -4.10 -3.64
CA LEU A 115 22.51 -3.73 -2.73
C LEU A 115 22.03 -3.72 -1.28
N PHE A 116 20.79 -3.26 -1.08
CA PHE A 116 20.17 -3.14 0.24
C PHE A 116 18.87 -3.91 0.34
N PHE A 117 18.40 -4.09 1.58
CA PHE A 117 17.10 -4.72 1.85
C PHE A 117 15.97 -4.00 1.09
N GLU A 118 16.01 -2.67 1.05
CA GLU A 118 15.00 -1.83 0.40
C GLU A 118 14.90 -2.06 -1.12
N ASP A 119 15.98 -2.43 -1.79
CA ASP A 119 15.95 -2.74 -3.22
C ASP A 119 15.14 -4.01 -3.49
N THR A 120 15.40 -5.07 -2.71
CA THR A 120 14.62 -6.31 -2.75
C THR A 120 13.18 -6.06 -2.32
N ARG A 121 12.98 -5.32 -1.22
CA ARG A 121 11.67 -5.06 -0.66
C ARG A 121 10.78 -4.26 -1.61
N CYS A 122 11.32 -3.31 -2.36
CA CYS A 122 10.52 -2.57 -3.35
C CYS A 122 10.01 -3.51 -4.45
N ARG A 123 10.82 -4.48 -4.91
CA ARG A 123 10.43 -5.47 -5.92
C ARG A 123 9.34 -6.42 -5.41
N GLU A 124 9.39 -6.79 -4.13
CA GLU A 124 8.33 -7.58 -3.48
C GLU A 124 7.00 -6.83 -3.40
N LEU A 125 7.04 -5.53 -3.06
CA LEU A 125 5.85 -4.72 -2.85
C LEU A 125 5.25 -4.18 -4.15
N ALA A 126 6.07 -3.92 -5.18
CA ALA A 126 5.62 -3.28 -6.42
C ALA A 126 4.43 -3.96 -7.11
N PRO A 127 4.35 -5.31 -7.21
CA PRO A 127 3.17 -5.99 -7.76
C PRO A 127 1.89 -5.74 -6.96
N ILE A 128 2.00 -5.55 -5.65
CA ILE A 128 0.85 -5.28 -4.77
C ILE A 128 0.42 -3.82 -4.92
N LEU A 129 1.36 -2.89 -4.88
CA LEU A 129 1.11 -1.46 -5.00
C LEU A 129 0.53 -1.09 -6.37
N SER A 130 1.10 -1.64 -7.45
CA SER A 130 0.58 -1.46 -8.82
C SER A 130 -0.80 -2.09 -9.02
N SER A 131 -1.22 -2.98 -8.11
CA SER A 131 -2.53 -3.61 -8.18
C SER A 131 -3.65 -2.77 -7.55
N ALA A 132 -3.29 -1.75 -6.76
CA ALA A 132 -4.20 -0.96 -5.96
C ALA A 132 -5.06 0.00 -6.81
N ASP A 133 -6.34 0.13 -6.46
CA ASP A 133 -7.17 1.24 -6.91
C ASP A 133 -6.90 2.51 -6.06
N VAL A 134 -6.58 2.31 -4.78
CA VAL A 134 -6.18 3.35 -3.82
C VAL A 134 -5.01 2.82 -2.98
N LEU A 135 -3.95 3.62 -2.89
CA LEU A 135 -2.85 3.41 -1.97
C LEU A 135 -2.85 4.53 -0.93
N LEU A 136 -2.87 4.16 0.35
CA LEU A 136 -2.70 5.08 1.47
C LEU A 136 -1.44 4.67 2.25
N ASP A 137 -0.43 5.52 2.23
CA ASP A 137 0.81 5.32 2.96
C ASP A 137 0.93 6.36 4.09
N ILE A 138 1.02 5.89 5.34
CA ILE A 138 0.99 6.73 6.53
C ILE A 138 2.42 7.05 6.96
N HIS A 139 2.77 8.32 6.85
CA HIS A 139 4.05 8.90 7.26
C HIS A 139 3.91 9.84 8.46
N ALA A 140 5.03 10.15 9.10
CA ALA A 140 5.16 11.19 10.11
C ALA A 140 6.30 12.15 9.75
N THR A 141 6.13 13.44 10.07
CA THR A 141 7.17 14.45 9.86
C THR A 141 8.02 14.62 11.13
N ASN A 142 9.30 14.98 10.96
CA ASN A 142 10.20 15.30 12.06
C ASN A 142 9.94 16.69 12.68
N LYS A 143 9.14 17.52 12.01
CA LYS A 143 8.72 18.84 12.50
C LYS A 143 7.22 18.83 12.80
N PRO A 144 6.77 19.53 13.85
CA PRO A 144 5.36 19.77 14.09
C PRO A 144 4.70 20.44 12.87
N GLY A 145 3.47 20.04 12.59
CA GLY A 145 2.68 20.60 11.50
C GLY A 145 1.24 20.10 11.54
N PRO A 146 0.34 20.70 10.74
CA PRO A 146 -1.01 20.18 10.59
C PRO A 146 -1.01 18.80 9.94
N CYS A 147 -2.09 18.04 10.12
CA CYS A 147 -2.32 16.85 9.30
C CYS A 147 -2.54 17.25 7.83
N PHE A 148 -1.81 16.61 6.92
CA PHE A 148 -1.90 16.85 5.49
C PHE A 148 -1.82 15.53 4.71
N VAL A 149 -2.27 15.57 3.47
CA VAL A 149 -2.12 14.47 2.51
C VAL A 149 -1.19 14.91 1.40
N ARG A 150 -0.24 14.06 1.02
CA ARG A 150 0.52 14.23 -0.21
C ARG A 150 -0.18 13.47 -1.34
N VAL A 151 -0.43 14.13 -2.45
CA VAL A 151 -1.01 13.53 -3.66
C VAL A 151 0.10 13.29 -4.66
N ALA A 152 0.38 12.03 -4.93
CA ALA A 152 1.34 11.61 -5.96
C ALA A 152 0.72 11.74 -7.36
N GLY A 153 1.47 12.30 -8.30
CA GLY A 153 1.04 12.52 -9.67
C GLY A 153 0.07 13.70 -9.83
N GLU A 154 -0.54 13.79 -11.01
CA GLU A 154 -1.47 14.87 -11.34
C GLU A 154 -2.79 14.72 -10.54
N LEU A 155 -3.24 15.83 -9.93
CA LEU A 155 -4.51 15.86 -9.22
C LEU A 155 -5.66 15.59 -10.19
N GLY A 156 -6.57 14.69 -9.83
CA GLY A 156 -7.70 14.32 -10.69
C GLY A 156 -8.91 13.85 -9.90
N ALA A 157 -10.01 13.57 -10.60
CA ALA A 157 -11.29 13.20 -9.97
C ALA A 157 -11.16 12.02 -8.99
N ARG A 158 -10.33 11.02 -9.31
CA ARG A 158 -10.06 9.87 -8.43
C ARG A 158 -9.39 10.28 -7.12
N HIS A 159 -8.49 11.26 -7.15
CA HIS A 159 -7.87 11.80 -5.95
C HIS A 159 -8.91 12.52 -5.09
N LEU A 160 -9.74 13.36 -5.70
CA LEU A 160 -10.81 14.08 -5.00
C LEU A 160 -11.82 13.12 -4.35
N ASP A 161 -12.14 12.01 -5.02
CA ASP A 161 -13.01 10.96 -4.49
C ASP A 161 -12.46 10.29 -3.23
N VAL A 162 -11.14 10.17 -3.09
CA VAL A 162 -10.51 9.65 -1.87
C VAL A 162 -10.39 10.75 -0.80
N LEU A 163 -9.95 11.94 -1.19
CA LEU A 163 -9.70 13.06 -0.28
C LEU A 163 -10.95 13.49 0.51
N LYS A 164 -12.15 13.36 -0.06
CA LYS A 164 -13.41 13.66 0.66
C LYS A 164 -13.64 12.80 1.91
N HIS A 165 -12.97 11.64 2.01
CA HIS A 165 -13.03 10.77 3.17
C HIS A 165 -11.98 11.11 4.25
N LEU A 166 -10.97 11.92 3.92
CA LEU A 166 -9.86 12.30 4.80
C LEU A 166 -10.11 13.67 5.46
N LYS A 167 -11.21 13.78 6.21
CA LYS A 167 -11.73 15.05 6.74
C LYS A 167 -10.79 15.79 7.69
N GLU A 168 -9.92 15.05 8.37
CA GLU A 168 -8.93 15.61 9.32
C GLU A 168 -7.70 16.19 8.60
N ALA A 169 -7.48 15.84 7.33
CA ALA A 169 -6.41 16.42 6.54
C ALA A 169 -6.82 17.82 6.09
N THR A 170 -6.16 18.83 6.65
CA THR A 170 -6.48 20.25 6.39
C THR A 170 -5.76 20.80 5.16
N HIS A 171 -4.72 20.11 4.69
CA HIS A 171 -3.90 20.52 3.55
C HIS A 171 -3.67 19.35 2.60
N ALA A 172 -3.60 19.65 1.30
CA ALA A 172 -3.17 18.73 0.26
C ALA A 172 -1.89 19.27 -0.40
N LEU A 173 -0.81 18.51 -0.34
CA LEU A 173 0.45 18.81 -1.01
C LEU A 173 0.49 18.04 -2.34
N LEU A 174 0.52 18.76 -3.45
CA LEU A 174 0.57 18.14 -4.78
C LEU A 174 2.01 17.85 -5.15
N ASP A 175 2.28 16.62 -5.59
CA ASP A 175 3.58 16.21 -6.08
C ASP A 175 3.47 15.50 -7.43
N PRO A 176 3.52 16.24 -8.54
CA PRO A 176 3.31 15.68 -9.86
C PRO A 176 4.47 14.78 -10.33
N TYR A 177 5.63 14.82 -9.66
CA TYR A 177 6.83 14.12 -10.11
C TYR A 177 7.12 12.83 -9.33
N TYR A 178 6.36 12.55 -8.27
CA TYR A 178 6.63 11.46 -7.37
C TYR A 178 5.71 10.27 -7.63
N ILE A 179 6.27 9.06 -7.50
CA ILE A 179 5.68 7.80 -8.00
C ILE A 179 5.07 6.96 -6.86
N LEU A 180 5.19 7.39 -5.60
CA LEU A 180 4.57 6.72 -4.45
C LEU A 180 4.11 7.59 -3.28
#